data_AF-A0A2D6X1T1-F1
#
_entry.id   AF-A0A2D6X1T1-F1
#
_cell.length_a   1.000
_cell.length_b   1.000
_cell.length_c   1.000
_cell.angle_alpha   90.00
_cell.angle_beta   90.00
_cell.angle_gamma   90.00
#
_symmetry.space_group_name_H-M   'P 1'
#
loop_
_entity.id
_entity.type
_entity.pdbx_description
1 polymer ?
#
loop_
_entity_poly.entity_id
_entity_poly.type
_entity_poly.pdbx_seq_one_letter_code
_entity_poly.pdbx_strand_id
1 'polypeptide(L)'
;MIIGNVTMSELESALYQTNTEFEGNVIWNRVESEGRRFRVTLRVRDSKGSGARRSASGRRLVSACWHVHGTFFDALPTEAVIRTAGRVKRPGDVWEDWNIGSMMYPTMHSQACDC
;
A
#
# COMPACT_ATOMS: atom_id res chain seq x y z
N MET A 1 1.48 4.27 7.05
CA MET A 1 2.89 3.82 7.00
C MET A 1 3.82 5.04 7.12
N ILE A 2 5.06 4.85 7.55
CA ILE A 2 6.07 5.92 7.61
C ILE A 2 7.22 5.55 6.67
N ILE A 3 7.63 6.46 5.80
CA ILE A 3 8.71 6.25 4.83
C ILE A 3 9.79 7.28 5.10
N GLY A 4 11.03 6.84 5.23
CA GLY A 4 12.20 7.71 5.40
C GLY A 4 13.19 7.56 4.25
N ASN A 5 14.14 8.51 4.16
CA ASN A 5 15.16 8.57 3.11
C ASN A 5 14.57 8.67 1.70
N VAL A 6 13.49 9.44 1.55
CA VAL A 6 12.86 9.71 0.26
C VAL A 6 12.52 11.19 0.17
N THR A 7 12.41 11.69 -1.05
CA THR A 7 11.90 13.01 -1.39
C THR A 7 10.41 12.95 -1.78
N MET A 8 9.74 14.10 -1.77
CA MET A 8 8.34 14.16 -2.22
C MET A 8 8.21 13.77 -3.70
N SER A 9 9.17 14.17 -4.55
CA SER A 9 9.18 13.80 -5.97
C SER A 9 9.33 12.29 -6.19
N GLU A 10 10.10 11.60 -5.36
CA GLU A 10 10.21 10.14 -5.42
C GLU A 10 8.92 9.45 -4.99
N LEU A 11 8.24 9.97 -3.96
CA LEU A 11 6.92 9.46 -3.56
C LEU A 11 5.88 9.64 -4.67
N GLU A 12 5.86 10.79 -5.34
CA GLU A 12 4.97 11.05 -6.47
C GLU A 12 5.30 10.15 -7.67
N SER A 13 6.59 9.97 -7.98
CA SER A 13 7.03 9.05 -9.03
C SER A 13 6.62 7.61 -8.72
N ALA A 14 6.81 7.15 -7.47
CA ALA A 14 6.40 5.81 -7.05
C ALA A 14 4.89 5.61 -7.15
N LEU A 15 4.10 6.62 -6.75
CA LEU A 15 2.64 6.58 -6.92
C LEU A 15 2.24 6.55 -8.39
N TYR A 16 2.91 7.32 -9.25
CA TYR A 16 2.65 7.34 -10.69
C TYR A 16 2.93 5.97 -11.33
N GLN A 17 4.06 5.35 -10.99
CA GLN A 17 4.40 3.99 -11.45
C GLN A 17 3.35 2.99 -10.97
N THR A 18 2.99 3.02 -9.68
CA THR A 18 1.92 2.18 -9.12
C THR A 18 0.62 2.36 -9.89
N ASN A 19 0.22 3.60 -10.16
CA ASN A 19 -1.02 3.89 -10.89
C ASN A 19 -1.03 3.37 -12.33
N THR A 20 0.12 3.07 -12.93
CA THR A 20 0.19 2.46 -14.26
C THR A 20 -0.38 1.04 -14.23
N GLU A 21 -0.22 0.31 -13.13
CA GLU A 21 -0.77 -1.04 -12.93
C GLU A 21 -2.23 -1.04 -12.47
N PHE A 22 -2.66 0.01 -11.75
CA PHE A 22 -3.99 0.10 -11.14
C PHE A 22 -4.90 1.15 -11.81
N GLU A 23 -4.72 1.38 -13.12
CA GLU A 23 -5.58 2.24 -13.95
C GLU A 23 -5.82 3.65 -13.39
N GLY A 24 -4.83 4.23 -12.70
CA GLY A 24 -4.96 5.56 -12.09
C GLY A 24 -5.93 5.62 -10.89
N ASN A 25 -6.34 4.47 -10.34
CA ASN A 25 -7.31 4.40 -9.25
C ASN A 25 -6.69 4.71 -7.87
N VAL A 26 -5.37 4.63 -7.72
CA VAL A 26 -4.68 4.81 -6.43
C VAL A 26 -4.39 6.29 -6.19
N ILE A 27 -4.78 6.78 -5.02
CA ILE A 27 -4.58 8.17 -4.60
C ILE A 27 -4.04 8.24 -3.17
N TRP A 28 -3.42 9.37 -2.84
CA TRP A 28 -3.09 9.67 -1.46
C TRP A 28 -4.36 9.89 -0.65
N ASN A 29 -4.52 9.12 0.44
CA ASN A 29 -5.47 9.48 1.50
C ASN A 29 -4.88 10.54 2.42
N ARG A 30 -3.57 10.43 2.68
CA ARG A 30 -2.81 11.32 3.54
C ARG A 30 -1.34 11.27 3.14
N VAL A 31 -0.70 12.42 3.08
CA VAL A 31 0.75 12.58 2.97
C VAL A 31 1.14 13.75 3.86
N GLU A 32 1.90 13.46 4.92
CA GLU A 32 2.35 14.45 5.90
C GLU A 32 3.88 14.32 6.03
N SER A 33 4.60 15.43 5.89
CA SER A 33 6.04 15.47 6.12
C SER A 33 6.35 15.63 7.62
N GLU A 34 7.13 14.72 8.17
CA GLU A 34 7.66 14.73 9.54
C GLU A 34 9.19 14.79 9.48
N GLY A 35 9.74 15.97 9.19
CA GLY A 35 11.19 16.18 9.03
C GLY A 35 11.73 15.42 7.82
N ARG A 36 12.58 14.40 8.05
CA ARG A 36 13.16 13.54 7.00
C ARG A 36 12.32 12.30 6.66
N ARG A 37 11.08 12.28 7.12
CA ARG A 37 10.16 11.14 6.97
C ARG A 37 8.82 11.65 6.46
N PHE A 38 8.09 10.76 5.81
CA PHE A 38 6.73 11.00 5.35
C PHE A 38 5.79 9.98 5.98
N ARG A 39 4.73 10.47 6.62
CA ARG A 39 3.60 9.65 7.02
C ARG A 39 2.62 9.62 5.87
N VAL A 40 2.46 8.45 5.27
CA VAL A 40 1.61 8.28 4.09
C VAL A 40 0.55 7.21 4.30
N THR A 41 -0.58 7.39 3.63
CA THR A 41 -1.68 6.43 3.55
C THR A 41 -2.25 6.46 2.13
N LEU A 42 -2.43 5.29 1.54
CA LEU A 42 -3.01 5.12 0.21
C LEU A 42 -4.50 4.76 0.32
N ARG A 43 -5.29 5.22 -0.63
CA ARG A 43 -6.68 4.80 -0.85
C ARG A 43 -6.92 4.67 -2.34
N VAL A 44 -8.02 4.03 -2.70
CA VAL A 44 -8.52 4.06 -4.08
C VAL A 44 -9.58 5.16 -4.25
N ARG A 45 -9.75 5.61 -5.50
CA ARG A 45 -10.80 6.55 -5.89
C ARG A 45 -12.15 5.83 -5.96
N ASP A 46 -12.19 4.66 -6.61
CA ASP A 46 -13.36 3.80 -6.69
C ASP A 46 -13.08 2.43 -6.05
N SER A 47 -13.95 2.06 -5.12
CA SER A 47 -13.95 0.74 -4.47
C SER A 47 -14.27 -0.43 -5.41
N LYS A 48 -14.82 -0.16 -6.60
CA LYS A 48 -15.07 -1.16 -7.65
C LYS A 48 -13.94 -1.25 -8.67
N GLY A 49 -13.01 -0.30 -8.66
CA GLY A 49 -11.87 -0.27 -9.58
C GLY A 49 -10.68 -1.10 -9.09
N SER A 50 -9.65 -1.20 -9.93
CA SER A 50 -8.43 -1.94 -9.63
C SER A 50 -7.73 -1.42 -8.38
N GLY A 51 -7.16 -2.34 -7.60
CA GLY A 51 -6.42 -2.00 -6.37
C GLY A 51 -7.29 -1.75 -5.13
N ALA A 52 -8.61 -1.94 -5.22
CA ALA A 52 -9.51 -1.84 -4.07
C ALA A 52 -9.39 -3.07 -3.15
N ARG A 53 -9.44 -2.83 -1.84
CA ARG A 53 -9.41 -3.88 -0.82
C ARG A 53 -10.81 -4.41 -0.51
N ARG A 54 -10.91 -5.70 -0.19
CA ARG A 54 -12.08 -6.31 0.46
C ARG A 54 -11.89 -6.44 1.97
N SER A 55 -12.98 -6.33 2.72
CA SER A 55 -13.00 -6.75 4.13
C SER A 55 -12.94 -8.28 4.22
N ALA A 56 -12.68 -8.81 5.42
CA ALA A 56 -12.78 -10.25 5.69
C ALA A 56 -14.20 -10.81 5.40
N SER A 57 -15.23 -9.97 5.47
CA SER A 57 -16.61 -10.33 5.11
C SER A 57 -16.94 -10.16 3.61
N GLY A 58 -15.97 -9.76 2.78
CA GLY A 58 -16.14 -9.59 1.34
C GLY A 58 -16.68 -8.21 0.89
N ARG A 59 -16.93 -7.27 1.81
CA ARG A 59 -17.34 -5.90 1.46
C ARG A 59 -16.19 -5.15 0.81
N ARG A 60 -16.45 -4.45 -0.29
CA ARG A 60 -15.47 -3.55 -0.93
C ARG A 60 -15.22 -2.31 -0.08
N LEU A 61 -13.94 -1.95 0.06
CA LEU A 61 -13.46 -0.80 0.82
C LEU A 61 -12.73 0.15 -0.14
N VAL A 62 -12.75 1.44 0.20
CA VAL A 62 -11.96 2.46 -0.51
C VAL A 62 -10.49 2.44 -0.12
N SER A 63 -10.06 1.51 0.73
CA SER A 63 -8.65 1.34 1.10
C SER A 63 -7.89 0.62 -0.01
N ALA A 64 -6.62 0.98 -0.18
CA ALA A 64 -5.72 0.26 -1.08
C ALA A 64 -5.55 -1.20 -0.64
N CYS A 65 -5.48 -2.11 -1.61
CA CYS A 65 -5.29 -3.53 -1.39
C CYS A 65 -3.83 -3.89 -1.06
N TRP A 66 -3.58 -5.16 -0.72
CA TRP A 66 -2.23 -5.67 -0.44
C TRP A 66 -1.27 -5.40 -1.60
N HIS A 67 -1.69 -5.74 -2.83
CA HIS A 67 -0.86 -5.64 -4.02
C HIS A 67 -0.54 -4.19 -4.38
N VAL A 68 -1.45 -3.23 -4.15
CA VAL A 68 -1.15 -1.80 -4.32
C VAL A 68 -0.01 -1.36 -3.41
N HIS A 69 -0.04 -1.79 -2.14
CA HIS A 69 1.08 -1.52 -1.24
C HIS A 69 2.36 -2.20 -1.72
N GLY A 70 2.25 -3.44 -2.20
CA GLY A 70 3.25 -4.22 -2.94
C GLY A 70 4.03 -3.39 -3.95
N THR A 71 3.35 -3.12 -5.07
CA THR A 71 3.86 -2.33 -6.19
C THR A 71 4.38 -0.98 -5.72
N PHE A 72 3.68 -0.30 -4.80
CA PHE A 72 4.12 1.00 -4.33
C PHE A 72 5.45 0.97 -3.58
N PHE A 73 5.74 -0.04 -2.76
CA PHE A 73 7.06 -0.10 -2.12
C PHE A 73 8.15 -0.56 -3.07
N ASP A 74 7.83 -1.40 -4.04
CA ASP A 74 8.80 -1.85 -5.05
C ASP A 74 9.17 -0.70 -6.01
N ALA A 75 8.27 0.27 -6.20
CA ALA A 75 8.50 1.50 -6.95
C ALA A 75 9.30 2.57 -6.19
N LEU A 76 9.57 2.38 -4.89
CA LEU A 76 10.37 3.32 -4.10
C LEU A 76 11.88 3.11 -4.35
N PRO A 77 12.70 4.16 -4.18
CA PRO A 77 14.14 4.04 -4.34
C PRO A 77 14.75 3.13 -3.27
N THR A 78 15.80 2.39 -3.62
CA THR A 78 16.36 1.28 -2.81
C THR A 78 16.81 1.66 -1.39
N GLU A 79 17.13 2.92 -1.17
CA GLU A 79 17.52 3.53 0.10
C GLU A 79 16.33 3.85 1.02
N ALA A 80 15.11 3.76 0.50
CA ALA A 80 13.89 4.03 1.24
C ALA A 80 13.74 3.06 2.42
N VAL A 81 13.38 3.60 3.57
CA VAL A 81 13.12 2.82 4.79
C VAL A 81 11.65 2.92 5.13
N ILE A 82 10.94 1.81 5.02
CA ILE A 82 9.49 1.74 5.16
C ILE A 82 9.16 1.11 6.50
N ARG A 83 8.36 1.80 7.30
CA ARG A 83 7.87 1.32 8.60
C ARG A 83 6.36 1.14 8.53
N THR A 84 5.91 -0.10 8.64
CA THR A 84 4.50 -0.47 8.60
C THR A 84 4.21 -1.62 9.55
N ALA A 85 3.10 -1.56 10.28
CA ALA A 85 2.66 -2.61 11.21
C ALA A 85 3.75 -3.13 12.18
N GLY A 86 4.62 -2.24 12.68
CA GLY A 86 5.73 -2.60 13.57
C GLY A 86 6.94 -3.26 12.90
N ARG A 87 6.90 -3.45 11.58
CA ARG A 87 7.99 -4.02 10.78
C ARG A 87 8.72 -2.92 10.00
N VAL A 88 10.01 -3.14 9.77
CA VAL A 88 10.83 -2.33 8.87
C VAL A 88 11.02 -3.13 7.58
N LYS A 89 10.78 -2.49 6.44
CA LYS A 89 10.90 -3.06 5.09
C LYS A 89 11.75 -2.13 4.23
N ARG A 90 12.41 -2.71 3.24
CA ARG A 90 13.10 -2.02 2.14
C ARG A 90 12.49 -2.45 0.81
N PRO A 91 12.59 -1.63 -0.25
CA PRO A 91 12.18 -2.04 -1.59
C PRO A 91 12.88 -3.33 -2.01
N GLY A 92 12.12 -4.28 -2.57
CA GLY A 92 12.63 -5.61 -2.94
C GLY A 92 12.66 -6.65 -1.80
N ASP A 93 12.30 -6.30 -0.57
CA ASP A 93 12.09 -7.30 0.48
C ASP A 93 10.89 -8.20 0.15
N VAL A 94 10.97 -9.48 0.54
CA VAL A 94 9.85 -10.40 0.38
C VAL A 94 8.65 -9.95 1.21
N TRP A 95 7.50 -9.86 0.56
CA TRP A 95 6.23 -9.51 1.17
C TRP A 95 5.61 -10.74 1.84
N GLU A 96 5.60 -10.71 3.17
CA GLU A 96 4.93 -11.73 3.96
C GLU A 96 3.46 -11.36 4.11
N ASP A 97 2.60 -12.18 3.53
CA ASP A 97 1.17 -12.08 3.74
C ASP A 97 0.80 -12.46 5.18
N TRP A 98 -0.30 -11.91 5.69
CA TRP A 98 -0.77 -12.18 7.04
C TRP A 98 -2.29 -12.32 7.11
N ASN A 99 -2.75 -13.07 8.11
CA ASN A 99 -4.18 -13.26 8.35
C ASN A 99 -4.82 -11.95 8.85
N ILE A 100 -5.83 -11.48 8.14
CA ILE A 100 -6.69 -10.34 8.53
C ILE A 100 -8.12 -10.78 8.90
N GLY A 101 -8.41 -12.07 8.77
CA GLY A 101 -9.67 -12.69 9.17
C GLY A 101 -9.69 -13.11 10.64
N SER A 102 -10.66 -13.94 10.99
CA SER A 102 -10.73 -14.52 12.34
C SER A 102 -9.90 -15.81 12.42
N MET A 103 -9.69 -16.35 13.62
CA MET A 103 -9.09 -17.69 13.76
C MET A 103 -9.98 -18.79 13.18
N MET A 104 -11.30 -18.62 13.20
CA MET A 104 -12.26 -19.60 12.66
C MET A 104 -12.43 -19.49 11.15
N TYR A 105 -12.33 -18.27 10.61
CA TYR A 105 -12.42 -17.96 9.18
C TYR A 105 -11.22 -17.11 8.80
N PRO A 106 -10.04 -17.74 8.59
CA PRO A 106 -8.85 -17.03 8.19
C PRO A 106 -9.06 -16.44 6.79
N THR A 107 -8.57 -15.22 6.61
CA THR A 107 -8.54 -14.56 5.29
C THR A 107 -7.21 -13.87 5.21
N MET A 108 -6.39 -14.27 4.25
CA MET A 108 -5.08 -13.65 4.06
C MET A 108 -5.25 -12.28 3.39
N HIS A 109 -4.31 -11.37 3.63
CA HIS A 109 -4.42 -10.01 3.11
C HIS A 109 -4.35 -9.99 1.58
N SER A 110 -3.58 -10.89 0.95
CA SER A 110 -3.56 -11.05 -0.52
C SER A 110 -4.90 -11.54 -1.07
N GLN A 111 -5.58 -12.44 -0.35
CA GLN A 111 -6.89 -13.00 -0.74
C GLN A 111 -8.03 -11.97 -0.67
N ALA A 112 -7.82 -10.89 0.08
CA ALA A 112 -8.78 -9.80 0.22
C ALA A 112 -8.56 -8.68 -0.81
N CYS A 113 -8.07 -9.03 -2.00
CA CYS A 113 -7.81 -8.10 -3.10
C CYS A 113 -8.61 -8.49 -4.35
N ASP A 114 -9.08 -7.48 -5.09
CA ASP A 114 -9.84 -7.64 -6.36
C ASP A 114 -9.02 -7.31 -7.60
N CYS A 115 -7.73 -7.03 -7.43
CA CYS A 115 -6.79 -6.70 -8.50
C CYS A 115 -6.33 -7.93 -9.28
#